data_AF-D8M4B5-F1
#
_entry.id   AF-D8M4B5-F1
#
_cell.length_a   1.000
_cell.length_b   1.000
_cell.length_c   1.000
_cell.angle_alpha   90.00
_cell.angle_beta   90.00
_cell.angle_gamma   90.00
#
_symmetry.space_group_name_H-M   'P 1'
#
loop_
_entity.id
_entity.type
_entity.pdbx_description
1 polymer ?
#
loop_
_entity_poly.entity_id
_entity_poly.type
_entity_poly.pdbx_seq_one_letter_code
_entity_poly.pdbx_strand_id
1 'polypeptide(L)'
;MICNNTELLVCELKRINLLQKQYPKVPELWDHRRFVLKCLILTPELLQSEVEHCYTMCDLYPRNYYSWTTLQLLLPLYSNENIRSEIQRNREFFSTHIKDYSALSRRQVEYSIPDEPQTLLKELKKTGEYKSQIQEDIAIVKRQSDLYISY
;
A
#
# COMPACT_ATOMS: atom_id res chain seq x y z
N MET A 1 16.54 -23.39 9.11
CA MET A 1 17.80 -22.81 8.61
C MET A 1 17.53 -21.36 8.23
N ILE A 2 17.88 -20.41 9.11
CA ILE A 2 17.76 -18.97 8.82
C ILE A 2 19.11 -18.56 8.23
N CYS A 3 19.10 -18.02 7.01
CA CYS A 3 20.30 -17.59 6.32
C CYS A 3 20.84 -16.33 7.02
N ASN A 4 21.88 -16.47 7.85
CA ASN A 4 22.49 -15.41 8.65
C ASN A 4 23.34 -14.42 7.82
N ASN A 5 22.94 -14.09 6.60
CA ASN A 5 23.71 -13.19 5.75
C ASN A 5 22.87 -11.99 5.30
N THR A 6 22.51 -11.15 6.27
CA THR A 6 21.75 -9.90 6.10
C THR A 6 22.35 -9.01 5.00
N GLU A 7 23.68 -8.93 4.91
CA GLU A 7 24.36 -8.13 3.90
C GLU A 7 24.07 -8.63 2.48
N LEU A 8 24.12 -9.96 2.24
CA LEU A 8 23.76 -10.55 0.96
C LEU A 8 22.30 -10.28 0.59
N LEU A 9 21.38 -10.38 1.56
CA LEU A 9 19.95 -10.11 1.34
C LEU A 9 19.69 -8.63 1.02
N VAL A 10 20.39 -7.70 1.67
CA VAL A 10 20.31 -6.26 1.35
C VAL A 10 20.87 -5.98 -0.05
N CYS A 11 21.99 -6.59 -0.42
CA CYS A 11 22.54 -6.50 -1.78
C CYS A 11 21.56 -7.08 -2.82
N GLU A 12 20.87 -8.16 -2.48
CA GLU A 12 19.87 -8.75 -3.36
C GLU A 12 18.65 -7.84 -3.54
N LEU A 13 18.16 -7.17 -2.49
CA LEU A 13 17.13 -6.13 -2.62
C LEU A 13 17.56 -5.00 -3.54
N LYS A 14 18.82 -4.54 -3.45
CA LYS A 14 19.37 -3.51 -4.35
C LYS A 14 19.37 -4.00 -5.81
N ARG A 15 19.73 -5.26 -6.04
CA ARG A 15 19.68 -5.87 -7.39
C ARG A 15 18.25 -5.93 -7.92
N ILE A 16 17.30 -6.38 -7.10
CA ILE A 16 15.87 -6.43 -7.44
C ILE A 16 15.35 -5.02 -7.77
N ASN A 17 15.72 -3.98 -7.02
CA ASN A 17 15.33 -2.60 -7.29
C ASN A 17 15.74 -2.15 -8.71
N LEU A 18 16.96 -2.51 -9.15
CA LEU A 18 17.42 -2.18 -10.50
C LEU A 18 16.61 -2.91 -11.58
N LEU A 19 16.29 -4.19 -11.35
CA LEU A 19 15.46 -4.97 -12.28
C LEU A 19 14.02 -4.46 -12.34
N GLN A 20 13.44 -4.08 -11.20
CA GLN A 20 12.07 -3.57 -11.13
C GLN A 20 11.89 -2.22 -11.83
N LYS A 21 12.94 -1.40 -11.96
CA LYS A 21 12.88 -0.18 -12.80
C LYS A 21 12.69 -0.48 -14.28
N GLN A 22 13.17 -1.64 -14.75
CA GLN A 22 13.04 -2.09 -16.14
C GLN A 22 11.79 -2.96 -16.32
N TYR A 23 11.46 -3.78 -15.32
CA TYR A 23 10.44 -4.81 -15.37
C TYR A 23 9.50 -4.70 -14.15
N PRO A 24 8.75 -3.60 -14.02
CA PRO A 24 8.03 -3.22 -12.80
C PRO A 24 6.87 -4.13 -12.43
N LYS A 25 6.42 -4.99 -13.34
CA LYS A 25 5.23 -5.83 -13.20
C LYS A 25 5.50 -7.32 -13.49
N VAL A 26 6.76 -7.75 -13.44
CA VAL A 26 7.12 -9.17 -13.59
C VAL A 26 6.86 -9.90 -12.26
N PRO A 27 5.95 -10.88 -12.22
CA PRO A 27 5.56 -11.58 -10.99
C PRO A 27 6.75 -12.16 -10.21
N GLU A 28 7.67 -12.82 -10.91
CA GLU A 28 8.81 -13.54 -10.34
C GLU A 28 9.76 -12.60 -9.59
N LEU A 29 9.94 -11.37 -10.08
CA LEU A 29 10.75 -10.36 -9.38
C LEU A 29 10.10 -9.95 -8.05
N TRP A 30 8.78 -9.81 -8.03
CA TRP A 30 8.04 -9.46 -6.82
C TRP A 30 7.93 -10.63 -5.84
N ASP A 31 7.78 -11.85 -6.32
CA ASP A 31 7.83 -13.06 -5.49
C ASP A 31 9.19 -13.20 -4.82
N HIS A 32 10.27 -13.03 -5.58
CA HIS A 32 11.62 -13.05 -5.04
C HIS A 32 11.86 -11.92 -4.04
N ARG A 33 11.39 -10.70 -4.33
CA ARG A 33 11.44 -9.59 -3.38
C ARG A 33 10.77 -9.94 -2.05
N ARG A 34 9.54 -10.45 -2.10
CA ARG A 34 8.79 -10.86 -0.90
C ARG A 34 9.50 -11.96 -0.13
N PHE A 35 10.13 -12.91 -0.82
CA PHE A 35 10.96 -13.93 -0.18
C PHE A 35 12.14 -13.31 0.57
N VAL A 36 12.90 -12.43 -0.08
CA VAL A 36 14.05 -11.73 0.54
C VAL A 36 13.61 -10.90 1.74
N LEU A 37 12.49 -10.17 1.63
CA LEU A 37 11.91 -9.40 2.73
C LEU A 37 11.51 -10.27 3.94
N LYS A 38 10.96 -11.47 3.70
CA LYS A 38 10.64 -12.43 4.78
C LYS A 38 11.90 -12.99 5.46
N CYS A 39 13.00 -13.10 4.73
CA CYS A 39 14.28 -13.57 5.28
C CYS A 39 15.00 -12.49 6.08
N LEU A 40 14.79 -11.22 5.75
CA LEU A 40 15.30 -10.10 6.52
C LEU A 40 14.47 -9.96 7.81
N ILE A 41 15.16 -9.89 8.96
CA ILE A 41 14.51 -9.39 10.18
C ILE A 41 14.26 -7.91 9.92
N LEU A 42 13.01 -7.57 9.61
CA LEU A 42 12.63 -6.21 9.23
C LEU A 42 12.81 -5.29 10.43
N THR A 43 13.84 -4.44 10.35
CA THR A 43 13.99 -3.31 11.27
C THR A 43 13.01 -2.20 10.88
N PRO A 44 12.65 -1.28 11.79
CA PRO A 44 11.78 -0.16 11.48
C PRO A 44 12.26 0.67 10.26
N GLU A 45 13.57 0.84 10.11
CA GLU A 45 14.17 1.58 9.00
C GLU A 45 13.96 0.85 7.66
N LEU A 46 14.14 -0.48 7.64
CA LEU A 46 13.91 -1.28 6.44
C LEU A 46 12.42 -1.30 6.08
N LEU A 47 11.54 -1.41 7.07
CA LEU A 47 10.09 -1.34 6.88
C LEU A 47 9.69 -0.03 6.20
N GLN A 48 10.11 1.11 6.74
CA GLN A 48 9.79 2.41 6.16
C GLN A 48 10.33 2.53 4.73
N SER A 49 11.57 2.14 4.49
CA SER A 49 12.17 2.17 3.15
C SER A 49 11.41 1.31 2.14
N GLU A 50 10.87 0.18 2.58
CA GLU A 50 10.12 -0.73 1.73
C GLU A 50 8.72 -0.17 1.40
N VAL A 51 8.08 0.47 2.38
CA VAL A 51 6.80 1.16 2.17
C VAL A 51 6.96 2.27 1.14
N GLU A 52 7.98 3.12 1.29
CA GLU A 52 8.28 4.19 0.32
C GLU A 52 8.56 3.64 -1.08
N HIS A 53 9.33 2.55 -1.18
CA HIS A 53 9.59 1.89 -2.46
C HIS A 53 8.29 1.43 -3.12
N CYS A 54 7.39 0.79 -2.37
CA CYS A 54 6.12 0.33 -2.92
C CYS A 54 5.23 1.47 -3.40
N TYR A 55 5.11 2.57 -2.64
CA TYR A 55 4.36 3.75 -3.07
C TYR A 55 4.98 4.39 -4.32
N THR A 56 6.31 4.51 -4.37
CA THR A 56 7.03 5.00 -5.57
C THR A 56 6.72 4.14 -6.80
N MET A 57 6.68 2.81 -6.64
CA MET A 57 6.35 1.90 -7.73
C MET A 57 4.88 2.00 -8.16
N CYS A 58 3.96 2.34 -7.25
CA CYS A 58 2.56 2.62 -7.59
C CYS A 58 2.41 3.94 -8.36
N ASP A 59 3.12 4.99 -7.96
CA ASP A 59 3.13 6.29 -8.65
C ASP A 59 3.72 6.17 -10.06
N LEU A 60 4.90 5.56 -10.19
CA LEU A 60 5.60 5.42 -11.47
C LEU A 60 4.89 4.48 -12.44
N TYR A 61 4.21 3.46 -11.90
CA TYR A 61 3.61 2.40 -12.71
C TYR A 61 2.16 2.14 -12.28
N PRO A 62 1.19 2.94 -12.76
CA PRO A 62 -0.20 2.84 -12.33
C PRO A 62 -0.75 1.42 -12.41
N ARG A 63 -1.56 1.02 -11.42
CA ARG A 63 -2.09 -0.35 -11.29
C ARG A 63 -0.98 -1.38 -11.10
N ASN A 64 -0.03 -1.09 -10.22
CA ASN A 64 0.98 -2.06 -9.80
C ASN A 64 0.45 -2.92 -8.65
N TYR A 65 -0.37 -3.91 -8.98
CA TYR A 65 -0.94 -4.83 -8.01
C TYR A 65 0.12 -5.54 -7.14
N TYR A 66 1.32 -5.78 -7.69
CA TYR A 66 2.40 -6.43 -6.95
C TYR A 66 3.00 -5.56 -5.85
N SER A 67 3.04 -4.24 -6.05
CA SER A 67 3.45 -3.30 -5.01
C SER A 67 2.42 -3.26 -3.88
N TRP A 68 1.13 -3.18 -4.21
CA TRP A 68 0.05 -3.20 -3.22
C TRP A 68 0.01 -4.49 -2.39
N THR A 69 0.19 -5.65 -3.02
CA THR A 69 0.26 -6.94 -2.31
C THR A 69 1.54 -7.11 -1.50
N THR A 70 2.64 -6.46 -1.88
CA THR A 70 3.85 -6.40 -1.06
C THR A 70 3.61 -5.53 0.17
N LEU A 71 2.91 -4.40 0.06
CA LEU A 71 2.48 -3.62 1.22
C LEU A 71 1.57 -4.43 2.16
N GLN A 72 0.67 -5.27 1.62
CA GLN A 72 -0.18 -6.16 2.43
C GLN A 72 0.66 -7.17 3.25
N LEU A 73 1.73 -7.71 2.65
CA LEU A 73 2.65 -8.61 3.34
C LEU A 73 3.26 -7.97 4.60
N LEU A 74 3.56 -6.67 4.54
CA LEU A 74 4.27 -5.95 5.59
C LEU A 74 3.37 -5.55 6.77
N LEU A 75 2.04 -5.63 6.63
CA LEU A 75 1.10 -5.17 7.65
C LEU A 75 1.29 -5.75 9.05
N PRO A 76 1.61 -7.05 9.22
CA PRO A 76 1.85 -7.59 10.56
C PRO A 76 3.00 -6.91 11.31
N LEU A 77 3.80 -6.09 10.63
CA LEU A 77 4.95 -5.37 11.19
C LEU A 77 4.62 -3.90 11.54
N TYR A 78 3.42 -3.43 11.19
CA TYR A 78 3.04 -2.04 11.40
C TYR A 78 2.66 -1.84 12.87
N SER A 79 3.10 -0.74 13.45
CA SER A 79 2.51 -0.25 14.69
C SER A 79 1.10 0.31 14.43
N ASN A 80 0.30 0.49 15.48
CA ASN A 80 -1.01 1.15 15.36
C ASN A 80 -0.90 2.56 14.74
N GLU A 81 0.18 3.28 15.03
CA GLU A 81 0.46 4.59 14.43
C GLU A 81 0.74 4.44 12.93
N ASN A 82 1.58 3.47 12.53
CA ASN A 82 1.84 3.21 11.12
C ASN A 82 0.56 2.83 10.36
N ILE A 83 -0.34 2.05 10.97
CA ILE A 83 -1.63 1.71 10.36
C ILE A 83 -2.47 2.97 10.12
N ARG A 84 -2.56 3.89 11.09
CA ARG A 84 -3.33 5.15 10.93
C ARG A 84 -2.73 6.03 9.84
N SER A 85 -1.41 6.21 9.83
CA SER A 85 -0.72 6.97 8.79
C SER A 85 -0.90 6.33 7.41
N GLU A 86 -0.88 5.00 7.33
CA GLU A 86 -1.06 4.26 6.08
C GLU A 86 -2.47 4.43 5.50
N ILE A 87 -3.50 4.40 6.35
CA ILE A 87 -4.88 4.65 5.93
C ILE A 87 -5.01 6.05 5.32
N GLN A 88 -4.46 7.06 6.00
CA GLN A 88 -4.48 8.44 5.49
C GLN A 88 -3.73 8.56 4.16
N ARG A 89 -2.54 7.99 4.08
CA ARG A 89 -1.71 8.02 2.86
C ARG A 89 -2.38 7.31 1.68
N ASN A 90 -2.99 6.15 1.90
CA ASN A 90 -3.72 5.44 0.84
C ASN A 90 -4.90 6.26 0.31
N ARG A 91 -5.60 7.01 1.17
CA ARG A 91 -6.70 7.90 0.77
C ARG A 91 -6.19 9.05 -0.11
N GLU A 92 -5.12 9.70 0.30
CA GLU A 92 -4.46 10.77 -0.47
C GLU A 92 -3.94 10.26 -1.82
N PHE A 93 -3.35 9.06 -1.83
CA PHE A 93 -2.92 8.42 -3.07
C PHE A 93 -4.13 8.16 -3.99
N PHE A 94 -5.22 7.59 -3.48
CA PHE A 94 -6.37 7.24 -4.30
C PHE A 94 -7.10 8.46 -4.86
N SER A 95 -7.18 9.56 -4.10
CA SER A 95 -7.83 10.81 -4.56
C SER A 95 -7.12 11.43 -5.77
N THR A 96 -5.81 11.20 -5.89
CA THR A 96 -4.98 11.62 -7.02
C THR A 96 -4.89 10.56 -8.13
N HIS A 97 -5.09 9.28 -7.80
CA HIS A 97 -4.97 8.14 -8.70
C HIS A 97 -6.26 7.32 -8.84
N ILE A 98 -7.39 7.97 -9.13
CA ILE A 98 -8.71 7.31 -9.08
C ILE A 98 -8.85 6.07 -9.97
N LYS A 99 -8.10 6.01 -11.07
CA LYS A 99 -8.10 4.90 -12.03
C LYS A 99 -7.28 3.70 -11.55
N ASP A 100 -6.53 3.85 -10.46
CA ASP A 100 -5.79 2.77 -9.83
C ASP A 100 -6.69 1.98 -8.87
N TYR A 101 -7.55 1.15 -9.44
CA TYR A 101 -8.35 0.21 -8.66
C TYR A 101 -7.51 -0.81 -7.86
N SER A 102 -6.21 -0.98 -8.16
CA SER A 102 -5.35 -1.87 -7.37
C SER A 102 -5.08 -1.28 -5.98
N ALA A 103 -5.11 0.05 -5.85
CA ALA A 103 -5.00 0.75 -4.57
C ALA A 103 -6.17 0.47 -3.62
N LEU A 104 -7.32 0.03 -4.14
CA LEU A 104 -8.46 -0.37 -3.31
C LEU A 104 -8.19 -1.65 -2.50
N SER A 105 -7.30 -2.53 -2.99
CA SER A 105 -6.89 -3.71 -2.22
C SER A 105 -6.25 -3.32 -0.89
N ARG A 106 -5.57 -2.17 -0.86
CA ARG A 106 -4.91 -1.65 0.34
C ARG A 106 -5.88 -1.11 1.39
N ARG A 107 -7.11 -0.73 1.02
CA ARG A 107 -8.14 -0.32 1.98
C ARG A 107 -8.55 -1.43 2.96
N GLN A 108 -8.20 -2.69 2.67
CA GLN A 108 -8.41 -3.80 3.61
C GLN A 108 -7.67 -3.61 4.95
N VAL A 109 -6.62 -2.77 4.98
CA VAL A 109 -5.94 -2.32 6.19
C VAL A 109 -6.88 -1.71 7.22
N GLU A 110 -7.90 -0.98 6.77
CA GLU A 110 -8.89 -0.34 7.66
C GLU A 110 -9.62 -1.36 8.54
N TYR A 111 -9.75 -2.61 8.07
CA TYR A 111 -10.40 -3.70 8.79
C TYR A 111 -9.43 -4.59 9.58
N SER A 112 -8.11 -4.35 9.47
CA SER A 112 -7.07 -5.19 10.09
C SER A 112 -6.70 -4.75 11.51
N ILE A 113 -7.30 -3.67 12.03
CA ILE A 113 -7.09 -3.22 13.42
C ILE A 113 -7.77 -4.21 14.37
N PRO A 114 -7.08 -4.85 15.35
CA PRO A 114 -7.69 -5.91 16.16
C PRO A 114 -8.72 -5.44 17.21
N ASP A 115 -8.60 -4.23 17.77
CA ASP A 115 -9.39 -3.81 18.96
C ASP A 115 -10.17 -2.49 18.80
N GLU A 116 -10.16 -1.92 17.60
CA GLU A 116 -10.77 -0.62 17.31
C GLU A 116 -11.71 -0.55 16.09
N PRO A 117 -11.90 -1.56 15.21
CA PRO A 117 -12.78 -1.41 14.05
C PRO A 117 -14.18 -1.01 14.49
N GLN A 118 -14.69 -1.61 15.56
CA GLN A 118 -16.04 -1.30 16.04
C GLN A 118 -16.11 0.06 16.75
N THR A 119 -15.05 0.53 17.37
CA THR A 119 -15.02 1.80 18.12
C THR A 119 -14.73 2.97 17.18
N LEU A 120 -13.74 2.88 16.30
CA LEU A 120 -13.48 3.83 15.22
C LEU A 120 -14.60 3.85 14.18
N LEU A 121 -15.14 2.71 13.72
CA LEU A 121 -16.33 2.74 12.86
C LEU A 121 -17.54 3.28 13.62
N LYS A 122 -17.69 3.07 14.93
CA LYS A 122 -18.78 3.71 15.71
C LYS A 122 -18.55 5.20 15.89
N GLU A 123 -17.32 5.66 16.08
CA GLU A 123 -16.95 7.07 16.21
C GLU A 123 -17.07 7.80 14.88
N LEU A 124 -16.50 7.26 13.80
CA LEU A 124 -16.64 7.81 12.44
C LEU A 124 -18.09 7.76 11.92
N LYS A 125 -18.90 6.78 12.38
CA LYS A 125 -20.36 6.78 12.14
C LYS A 125 -21.12 7.75 13.05
N LYS A 126 -20.62 8.05 14.26
CA LYS A 126 -21.19 9.03 15.19
C LYS A 126 -20.90 10.47 14.76
N THR A 127 -19.70 10.76 14.23
CA THR A 127 -19.31 12.09 13.74
C THR A 127 -19.90 12.41 12.38
N GLY A 128 -20.44 11.41 11.67
CA GLY A 128 -20.98 11.57 10.31
C GLY A 128 -19.89 11.63 9.23
N GLU A 129 -18.62 11.70 9.62
CA GLU A 129 -17.46 11.81 8.73
C GLU A 129 -17.31 10.59 7.82
N TYR A 130 -17.66 9.39 8.28
CA TYR A 130 -17.59 8.18 7.43
C TYR A 130 -18.56 8.25 6.23
N LYS A 131 -19.78 8.78 6.45
CA LYS A 131 -20.76 8.98 5.37
C LYS A 131 -20.31 10.12 4.46
N SER A 132 -19.78 11.20 5.02
CA SER A 132 -19.20 12.32 4.25
C SER A 132 -18.05 11.84 3.36
N GLN A 133 -17.17 11.00 3.88
CA GLN A 133 -16.00 10.48 3.17
C GLN A 133 -16.38 9.55 2.01
N ILE A 134 -17.31 8.61 2.23
CA ILE A 134 -17.82 7.76 1.14
C ILE A 134 -18.55 8.62 0.09
N GLN A 135 -19.28 9.64 0.53
CA GLN A 135 -19.94 10.58 -0.36
C GLN A 135 -18.93 11.43 -1.16
N GLU A 136 -17.81 11.83 -0.56
CA GLU A 136 -16.70 12.50 -1.24
C GLU A 136 -16.03 11.57 -2.24
N ASP A 137 -15.68 10.34 -1.86
CA ASP A 137 -15.11 9.35 -2.78
C ASP A 137 -16.06 9.11 -3.97
N ILE A 138 -17.37 8.95 -3.72
CA ILE A 138 -18.40 8.85 -4.77
C ILE A 138 -18.47 10.14 -5.60
N ALA A 139 -18.39 11.32 -4.99
CA ALA A 139 -18.46 12.60 -5.68
C ALA A 139 -17.22 12.84 -6.56
N ILE A 140 -16.03 12.44 -6.11
CA ILE A 140 -14.79 12.52 -6.88
C ILE A 140 -14.89 11.57 -8.09
N VAL A 141 -15.35 10.32 -7.88
CA VAL A 141 -15.58 9.36 -8.97
C VAL A 141 -16.58 9.92 -9.98
N LYS A 142 -17.70 10.49 -9.52
CA LYS A 142 -18.73 11.09 -10.39
C LYS A 142 -18.23 12.31 -11.18
N ARG A 143 -17.54 13.25 -10.52
CA ARG A 143 -16.95 14.43 -11.19
C ARG A 143 -15.97 14.03 -12.29
N GLN A 144 -15.19 12.97 -12.07
CA GLN A 144 -14.27 12.48 -13.08
C GLN A 144 -14.95 11.67 -14.19
N SER A 145 -16.09 11.01 -13.94
CA SER A 145 -16.89 10.39 -15.02
C SER A 145 -17.60 11.43 -15.89
N ASP A 146 -18.08 12.52 -15.31
CA ASP A 146 -18.84 13.56 -16.02
C ASP A 146 -17.96 14.38 -16.99
N LEU A 147 -16.66 14.53 -16.68
CA LEU A 147 -15.68 15.12 -17.61
C LEU A 147 -15.50 14.33 -18.91
N TYR A 148 -15.94 13.06 -18.97
CA TYR A 148 -15.78 12.17 -20.12
C TYR A 148 -17.04 12.01 -20.98
N ILE A 149 -18.17 12.64 -20.62
CA ILE A 149 -19.39 12.63 -21.45
C ILE A 149 -19.38 13.79 -22.49
N SER A 150 -18.33 14.60 -22.55
CA SER A 150 -18.21 15.75 -23.48
C SER A 150 -17.38 15.52 -24.75
N TYR A 151 -17.10 14.26 -25.13
CA TYR A 151 -16.47 13.91 -26.42
C TYR A 151 -17.31 12.93 -27.21
#